data_AF-A0A1Y4GLE3-F1
#
_entry.id   AF-A0A1Y4GLE3-F1
#
_cell.length_a   1.000
_cell.length_b   1.000
_cell.length_c   1.000
_cell.angle_alpha   90.00
_cell.angle_beta   90.00
_cell.angle_gamma   90.00
#
_symmetry.space_group_name_H-M   'P 1'
#
loop_
_entity.id
_entity.type
_entity.pdbx_description
1 polymer ?
#
loop_
_entity_poly.entity_id
_entity_poly.type
_entity_poly.pdbx_seq_one_letter_code
_entity_poly.pdbx_strand_id
1 'polypeptide(L)' 'MTYFDKVMRGVRFDDELLAPAEIKRLRFALQVRFHAAFGCPGDVFDGGPSESDGSCPRCLCCMHCWDGEVG' A
#
# COMPACT_ATOMS: atom_id res chain seq x y z
N MET A 1 -4.31 2.33 -11.21
CA MET A 1 -3.94 1.21 -10.28
C MET A 1 -2.87 1.75 -9.36
N THR A 2 -3.05 1.64 -8.05
CA THR A 2 -2.09 2.17 -7.07
C THR A 2 -1.05 1.11 -6.66
N TYR A 3 -0.04 1.51 -5.88
CA TYR A 3 0.90 0.54 -5.28
C TYR A 3 0.19 -0.35 -4.25
N PHE A 4 -0.76 0.20 -3.50
CA PHE A 4 -1.60 -0.61 -2.62
C PHE A 4 -2.45 -1.63 -3.40
N ASP A 5 -3.02 -1.25 -4.55
CA ASP A 5 -3.73 -2.19 -5.43
C ASP A 5 -2.83 -3.34 -5.89
N LYS A 6 -1.56 -3.06 -6.24
CA LYS A 6 -0.59 -4.10 -6.61
C LYS A 6 -0.37 -5.10 -5.48
N VAL A 7 -0.21 -4.64 -4.23
CA VAL A 7 -0.13 -5.53 -3.05
C VAL A 7 -1.40 -6.37 -2.94
N MET A 8 -2.57 -5.71 -3.01
CA MET A 8 -3.85 -6.37 -2.82
C MET A 8 -4.19 -7.40 -3.89
N ARG A 9 -3.56 -7.38 -5.07
CA ARG A 9 -3.66 -8.46 -6.07
C ARG A 9 -2.99 -9.76 -5.64
N GLY A 10 -1.98 -9.68 -4.77
CA GLY A 10 -1.31 -10.85 -4.18
C GLY A 10 -2.02 -11.40 -2.93
N VAL A 11 -2.89 -10.59 -2.32
CA VAL A 11 -3.63 -10.98 -1.11
C VAL A 11 -4.90 -11.74 -1.48
N ARG A 12 -5.07 -12.93 -0.90
CA ARG A 12 -6.30 -13.72 -1.00
C ARG A 12 -7.03 -13.67 0.32
N PHE A 13 -8.35 -13.48 0.27
CA PHE A 13 -9.22 -13.60 1.43
C PHE A 13 -9.96 -14.92 1.34
N ASP A 14 -10.14 -15.56 2.48
CA ASP A 14 -10.97 -16.74 2.64
C ASP A 14 -12.43 -16.28 2.75
N ASP A 15 -13.24 -16.60 1.74
CA ASP A 15 -14.64 -16.20 1.62
C ASP A 15 -15.62 -17.14 2.34
N GLU A 16 -15.15 -18.31 2.78
CA GLU A 16 -15.90 -19.20 3.69
C GLU A 16 -15.78 -18.71 5.13
N LEU A 17 -14.60 -18.21 5.52
CA LEU A 17 -14.34 -17.71 6.86
C LEU A 17 -14.81 -16.27 7.06
N LEU A 18 -14.68 -15.41 6.05
CA LEU A 18 -14.90 -13.96 6.19
C LEU A 18 -16.07 -13.47 5.35
N ALA A 19 -17.00 -12.78 6.00
CA ALA A 19 -18.07 -12.08 5.30
C ALA A 19 -17.52 -10.91 4.47
N PRO A 20 -18.21 -10.48 3.40
CA PRO A 20 -17.78 -9.36 2.56
C PRO A 20 -17.51 -8.06 3.35
N ALA A 21 -18.29 -7.80 4.40
CA ALA A 21 -18.08 -6.63 5.27
C ALA A 21 -16.78 -6.72 6.08
N GLU A 22 -16.36 -7.92 6.47
CA GLU A 22 -15.13 -8.16 7.22
C GLU A 22 -13.91 -8.04 6.29
N ILE A 23 -14.01 -8.58 5.08
CA ILE A 23 -13.00 -8.37 4.03
C ILE A 23 -12.81 -6.86 3.78
N LYS A 24 -13.90 -6.08 3.68
CA LYS A 24 -13.81 -4.63 3.52
C LYS A 24 -13.09 -3.96 4.68
N ARG A 25 -13.35 -4.36 5.93
CA ARG A 25 -12.65 -3.83 7.12
C ARG A 25 -11.17 -4.22 7.13
N LEU A 26 -10.86 -5.46 6.78
CA LEU A 26 -9.48 -5.96 6.69
C LEU A 26 -8.69 -5.22 5.62
N ARG A 27 -9.28 -4.98 4.44
CA ARG A 27 -8.64 -4.17 3.38
C ARG A 27 -8.26 -2.78 3.88
N PHE A 28 -9.17 -2.11 4.58
CA PHE A 28 -8.88 -0.80 5.16
C PHE A 28 -7.77 -0.86 6.23
N ALA A 29 -7.83 -1.85 7.12
CA ALA A 29 -6.81 -2.05 8.15
C ALA A 29 -5.43 -2.32 7.53
N LEU A 30 -5.36 -3.14 6.48
CA LEU A 30 -4.14 -3.40 5.73
C LEU A 30 -3.59 -2.12 5.11
N GLN A 31 -4.42 -1.30 4.46
CA GLN A 31 -3.97 -0.03 3.87
C GLN A 31 -3.30 0.87 4.90
N VAL A 32 -3.95 1.10 6.04
CA VAL A 32 -3.40 1.92 7.13
C VAL A 32 -2.11 1.33 7.69
N ARG A 33 -2.02 0.00 7.83
CA ARG A 33 -0.81 -0.67 8.34
C ARG A 33 0.33 -0.65 7.33
N PHE A 34 0.07 -0.82 6.04
CA PHE A 34 1.08 -0.73 4.99
C PHE A 34 1.70 0.65 4.96
N HIS A 35 0.87 1.68 5.02
CA HIS A 35 1.30 3.08 5.11
C HIS A 35 2.23 3.37 6.30
N ALA A 36 1.96 2.74 7.45
CA ALA A 36 2.74 2.94 8.66
C ALA A 36 4.01 2.07 8.72
N ALA A 37 4.01 0.89 8.09
CA ALA A 37 5.05 -0.12 8.26
C ALA A 37 6.13 -0.09 7.19
N PHE A 38 5.78 0.21 5.93
CA PHE A 38 6.67 -0.02 4.78
C PHE A 38 7.30 1.24 4.19
N GLY A 39 7.21 2.40 4.85
CA GLY A 39 7.83 3.63 4.34
C GLY A 39 7.40 3.90 2.90
N CYS A 40 8.37 3.96 1.98
CA CYS A 40 8.15 4.25 0.57
C CYS A 40 7.76 3.00 -0.24
N PRO A 41 6.89 3.10 -1.26
CA PRO A 41 6.64 1.98 -2.17
C PRO A 41 7.89 1.41 -2.84
N GLY A 42 8.92 2.25 -3.08
CA GLY A 42 10.21 1.83 -3.62
C GLY A 42 11.02 0.91 -2.70
N ASP A 43 10.67 0.81 -1.41
CA ASP A 43 11.26 -0.17 -0.48
C ASP A 43 10.71 -1.59 -0.72
N VAL A 44 9.61 -1.71 -1.48
CA VAL A 44 8.90 -2.97 -1.76
C VAL A 44 8.91 -3.31 -3.24
N PHE A 45 8.78 -2.31 -4.12
CA PHE A 45 8.68 -2.49 -5.56
C PHE A 45 9.84 -1.83 -6.28
N ASP A 46 10.57 -2.61 -7.09
CA ASP A 46 11.55 -2.07 -8.03
C ASP A 46 10.90 -1.03 -8.96
N GLY A 47 11.57 0.12 -9.11
CA GLY A 47 11.07 1.26 -9.88
C GLY A 47 9.98 2.09 -9.17
N GLY A 48 9.62 1.76 -7.94
CA GLY A 48 8.73 2.57 -7.11
C GLY A 48 9.40 3.87 -6.64
N PRO A 49 8.61 4.90 -6.28
CA PRO A 49 9.14 6.10 -5.65
C PRO A 49 9.86 5.73 -4.35
N SER A 50 11.11 6.17 -4.22
CA SER A 50 11.98 5.93 -3.09
C SER A 50 12.65 7.22 -2.65
N GLU A 51 12.91 7.34 -1.36
CA GLU A 51 13.62 8.50 -0.77
C GLU A 51 15.14 8.43 -0.94
N SER A 52 15.68 7.43 -1.66
CA SER A 52 17.13 7.26 -1.85
C SER A 52 17.83 8.44 -2.55
N ASP A 53 17.10 9.42 -3.08
CA ASP A 53 17.65 10.66 -3.64
C ASP A 53 17.47 11.92 -2.75
N GLY A 54 16.85 11.79 -1.57
CA GLY A 54 16.66 12.89 -0.61
C GLY A 54 15.75 14.04 -1.08
N SER A 55 15.04 13.89 -2.19
CA SER A 55 14.27 14.97 -2.82
C SER A 55 12.78 14.99 -2.47
N CYS A 56 12.28 14.00 -1.72
CA CYS A 56 10.86 13.85 -1.45
C CYS A 56 10.33 14.97 -0.53
N PRO A 57 9.50 15.90 -1.03
CA PRO A 57 8.92 16.96 -0.19
C PRO A 57 7.79 16.43 0.73
N ARG A 58 7.49 15.13 0.69
CA ARG A 58 6.35 14.47 1.36
C ARG A 58 6.77 13.40 2.39
N CYS A 59 8.02 13.45 2.89
CA CYS A 59 8.62 12.50 3.84
C CYS A 59 7.82 12.17 5.12
N LEU A 60 6.82 12.98 5.49
CA LEU A 60 6.03 12.73 6.70
C LEU A 60 4.90 11.72 6.47
N CYS A 61 4.45 11.49 5.23
CA CYS A 61 3.39 10.54 4.95
C CYS A 61 3.50 9.94 3.54
N CYS A 62 4.30 8.88 3.42
CA CYS A 62 4.40 8.05 2.21
C CYS A 62 3.03 7.51 1.70
N MET A 63 1.94 7.68 2.47
CA MET A 63 0.55 7.43 2.09
C MET A 63 0.21 7.92 0.68
N HIS A 64 0.63 9.14 0.32
CA HIS A 64 0.34 9.68 -1.02
C HIS A 64 1.05 8.94 -2.14
N CYS A 65 2.20 8.32 -1.86
CA CYS A 65 2.91 7.49 -2.83
C CYS A 65 2.24 6.12 -2.96
N TRP A 66 1.76 5.54 -1.85
CA TRP A 66 1.04 4.27 -1.86
C TRP A 66 -0.32 4.33 -2.58
N ASP A 67 -1.02 5.46 -2.44
CA ASP A 67 -2.30 5.75 -3.10
C ASP A 67 -2.15 6.42 -4.48
N GLY A 68 -0.91 6.74 -4.90
CA GLY A 68 -0.62 7.31 -6.21
C GLY A 68 -0.77 6.29 -7.34
N GLU A 69 -1.13 6.75 -8.54
CA GLU A 69 -1.16 5.90 -9.73
C GLU A 69 0.25 5.40 -10.06
N VAL A 70 0.37 4.10 -10.34
CA VAL A 70 1.61 3.51 -10.83
C VAL A 70 1.76 3.88 -12.30
N GLY A 71 2.85 4.58 -12.64
CA GLY A 71 3.31 4.84 -14.01
C GLY A 71 3.96 3.65 -14.68
#